data_AF-A0A9X2CQJ8-F1
#
_entry.id   AF-A0A9X2CQJ8-F1
#
_cell.length_a   1.000
_cell.length_b   1.000
_cell.length_c   1.000
_cell.angle_alpha   90.00
_cell.angle_beta   90.00
_cell.angle_gamma   90.00
#
_symmetry.space_group_name_H-M   'P 1'
#
loop_
_entity.id
_entity.type
_entity.pdbx_description
1 polymer ?
#
loop_
_entity_poly.entity_id
_entity_poly.type
_entity_poly.pdbx_seq_one_letter_code
_entity_poly.pdbx_strand_id
1 'polypeptide(L)' 'MRYELITFLNQTKDEKVILAFIKNMDRKSLLTLFHYLSFTDSNTKERWIAAYYKLSN' A
#
# COMPACT_ATOMS: atom_id res chain seq x y z
N MET A 1 -15.28 -5.99 -1.50
CA MET A 1 -13.86 -6.25 -1.14
C MET A 1 -12.86 -5.65 -2.13
N ARG A 2 -12.68 -6.15 -3.38
CA ARG A 2 -11.65 -5.63 -4.31
C ARG A 2 -11.75 -4.11 -4.56
N TYR A 3 -12.96 -3.63 -4.82
CA TYR A 3 -13.20 -2.21 -5.09
C TYR A 3 -12.94 -1.34 -3.85
N GLU A 4 -13.39 -1.78 -2.67
CA GLU A 4 -13.18 -1.06 -1.41
C GLU A 4 -11.70 -0.96 -1.06
N LEU A 5 -10.92 -2.03 -1.29
CA LEU A 5 -9.48 -2.00 -1.06
C LEU A 5 -8.78 -1.04 -2.01
N ILE A 6 -9.09 -1.09 -3.32
CA ILE A 6 -8.49 -0.15 -4.29
C ILE A 6 -8.87 1.29 -3.94
N THR A 7 -10.12 1.54 -3.55
CA THR A 7 -10.59 2.85 -3.08
C THR A 7 -9.82 3.30 -1.84
N PHE A 8 -9.63 2.43 -0.85
CA PHE A 8 -8.83 2.72 0.33
C PHE A 8 -7.38 3.06 -0.03
N LEU A 9 -6.74 2.29 -0.89
CA LEU A 9 -5.36 2.55 -1.34
C LEU A 9 -5.24 3.90 -2.03
N ASN A 10 -6.20 4.23 -2.90
CA ASN A 10 -6.25 5.51 -3.61
C ASN A 10 -6.54 6.70 -2.69
N GLN A 11 -7.37 6.53 -1.65
CA GLN A 11 -7.76 7.60 -0.74
C GLN A 11 -6.75 7.82 0.38
N THR A 12 -5.96 6.81 0.76
CA THR A 12 -4.98 6.94 1.82
C THR A 12 -3.80 7.78 1.35
N LYS A 13 -3.72 9.02 1.84
CA LYS A 13 -2.62 9.95 1.51
C LYS A 13 -1.63 10.16 2.64
N ASP A 14 -2.07 9.94 3.89
CA ASP A 14 -1.26 10.10 5.09
C ASP A 14 -0.18 9.01 5.18
N GLU A 15 1.07 9.43 5.14
CA GLU A 15 2.22 8.54 5.21
C GLU A 15 2.27 7.73 6.51
N LYS A 16 1.85 8.29 7.65
CA LYS A 16 1.86 7.56 8.93
C LYS A 16 0.92 6.38 8.90
N VAL A 17 -0.26 6.54 8.28
CA VAL A 17 -1.24 5.48 8.10
C VAL A 17 -0.67 4.40 7.19
N ILE A 18 -0.05 4.79 6.08
CA ILE A 18 0.57 3.86 5.12
C ILE A 18 1.67 3.04 5.80
N LEU A 19 2.59 3.70 6.52
CA LEU A 19 3.67 3.04 7.23
C LEU A 19 3.15 2.08 8.30
N ALA A 20 2.16 2.51 9.09
CA ALA A 20 1.54 1.65 10.10
C ALA A 20 0.86 0.43 9.46
N PHE A 21 0.18 0.62 8.33
CA PHE A 21 -0.48 -0.47 7.60
C PHE A 21 0.54 -1.50 7.11
N ILE A 22 1.59 -1.05 6.43
CA ILE A 22 2.66 -1.93 5.90
C ILE A 22 3.39 -2.65 7.04
N LYS A 23 3.72 -1.95 8.13
CA LYS A 23 4.46 -2.52 9.28
C LYS A 23 3.74 -3.68 9.96
N ASN A 24 2.41 -3.71 9.90
CA ASN A 24 1.59 -4.77 10.51
C ASN A 24 1.25 -5.92 9.56
N MET A 25 1.83 -5.94 8.35
CA MET A 25 1.58 -7.00 7.37
C MET A 25 2.59 -8.14 7.45
N ASP A 26 2.10 -9.35 7.29
CA ASP A 26 2.95 -10.49 6.96
C ASP A 26 3.34 -10.48 5.47
N ARG A 27 4.30 -11.35 5.10
CA ARG A 27 4.81 -11.45 3.73
C ARG A 27 3.69 -11.74 2.71
N LYS A 28 2.70 -12.55 3.06
CA LYS A 28 1.60 -12.92 2.16
C LYS A 28 0.67 -11.73 1.89
N SER A 29 0.40 -10.94 2.93
CA SER A 29 -0.41 -9.72 2.86
C SER A 29 0.29 -8.65 2.06
N LEU A 30 1.62 -8.52 2.19
CA LEU A 30 2.43 -7.60 1.38
C LEU A 30 2.39 -7.96 -0.11
N LEU A 31 2.53 -9.23 -0.47
CA LEU A 31 2.41 -9.67 -1.87
C LEU A 31 1.01 -9.34 -2.43
N THR A 32 -0.02 -9.55 -1.60
CA THR A 32 -1.41 -9.23 -1.97
C THR A 32 -1.59 -7.73 -2.16
N LEU A 33 -1.03 -6.89 -1.28
CA LEU A 33 -1.03 -5.43 -1.41
C LEU A 33 -0.38 -5.00 -2.74
N PHE A 34 0.81 -5.52 -3.06
CA PHE A 34 1.51 -5.18 -4.30
C PHE A 34 0.73 -5.61 -5.55
N HIS A 35 0.05 -6.76 -5.49
CA HIS A 35 -0.87 -7.15 -6.54
C HIS A 35 -2.00 -6.12 -6.71
N TYR A 36 -2.62 -5.66 -5.62
CA TYR A 36 -3.70 -4.66 -5.71
C TYR A 36 -3.24 -3.28 -6.16
N LEU A 37 -2.02 -2.86 -5.80
CA LEU A 37 -1.41 -1.62 -6.28
C LEU A 37 -1.15 -1.62 -7.80
N SER A 38 -1.15 -2.78 -8.45
CA SER A 38 -1.11 -2.83 -9.93
C SER A 38 -2.41 -2.35 -10.60
N PHE A 39 -3.49 -2.22 -9.82
CA PHE A 39 -4.79 -1.69 -10.27
C PHE A 39 -5.07 -0.25 -9.79
N THR A 40 -4.13 0.40 -9.12
CA THR A 40 -4.23 1.81 -8.70
C THR A 40 -3.51 2.74 -9.69
N ASP A 41 -3.71 4.05 -9.57
CA ASP A 41 -2.93 5.02 -10.34
C ASP A 41 -1.43 5.00 -9.95
N SER A 42 -0.57 5.53 -10.84
CA SER A 42 0.89 5.53 -10.65
C SER A 42 1.33 6.23 -9.37
N ASN A 43 0.70 7.37 -9.02
CA ASN A 43 1.05 8.14 -7.84
C ASN A 43 0.69 7.39 -6.55
N THR A 44 -0.43 6.68 -6.54
CA THR A 44 -0.79 5.79 -5.44
C THR A 44 0.22 4.66 -5.34
N LYS A 45 0.50 3.94 -6.44
CA LYS A 45 1.48 2.84 -6.45
C LYS A 45 2.85 3.27 -5.91
N GLU A 46 3.40 4.37 -6.41
CA GLU A 46 4.72 4.88 -6.00
C GLU A 46 4.77 5.25 -4.52
N ARG A 47 3.74 5.91 -3.99
CA ARG A 47 3.65 6.28 -2.57
C ARG A 47 3.74 5.07 -1.64
N TRP A 48 2.97 4.02 -1.95
CA TRP A 48 2.94 2.81 -1.14
C TRP A 48 4.26 2.03 -1.25
N ILE A 49 4.86 1.98 -2.44
CA ILE A 49 6.18 1.35 -2.65
C ILE A 49 7.29 2.12 -1.90
N ALA A 50 7.29 3.44 -1.96
CA ALA A 50 8.26 4.28 -1.25
C ALA A 50 8.17 4.06 0.27
N ALA A 51 6.95 3.96 0.81
CA ALA A 51 6.75 3.66 2.24
C ALA A 51 7.27 2.27 2.63
N TYR A 52 7.11 1.26 1.77
CA TYR A 52 7.70 -0.06 2.00
C TYR A 52 9.24 0.00 2.04
N TYR A 53 9.87 0.71 1.11
CA TYR A 53 11.33 0.89 1.11
C TYR A 53 11.83 1.62 2.35
N LYS A 54 11.09 2.63 2.84
CA LYS A 54 11.42 3.33 4.09
C LYS A 54 11.41 2.43 5.33
N LEU A 55 10.60 1.37 5.34
CA LEU A 55 10.56 0.40 6.45
C LEU A 55 11.58 -0.73 6.30
N SER A 56 12.11 -0.93 5.10
CA SER A 56 13.06 -2.00 4.78
C SER A 56 14.53 -1.57 4.95
N ASN A 57 14.76 -0.28 5.14
CA ASN A 57 16.06 0.33 5.48
C ASN A 57 16.09 0.71 6.96
#